data_AF-A0A8C2JGY2-F1
#
_entry.id   AF-A0A8C2JGY2-F1
#
_cell.length_a   1.000
_cell.length_b   1.000
_cell.length_c   1.000
_cell.angle_alpha   90.00
_cell.angle_beta   90.00
_cell.angle_gamma   90.00
#
_symmetry.space_group_name_H-M   'P 1'
#
loop_
_entity.id
_entity.type
_entity.pdbx_description
1 polymer ?
#
loop_
_entity_poly.entity_id
_entity_poly.type
_entity_poly.pdbx_seq_one_letter_code
_entity_poly.pdbx_strand_id
1 'polypeptide(L)' 'NMSLRELKVCLLGDTGVGKSSIVWRFVEDSFDPNINPTIGASFMTKTVQYQNELHKFLIWDTAGQERVNSCLQYDL' A
#
# COMPACT_ATOMS: atom_id res chain seq x y z
N ASN A 1 11.64 -16.00 20.36
CA ASN A 1 11.19 -14.61 20.18
C ASN A 1 10.93 -14.42 18.70
N MET A 2 9.73 -14.02 18.27
CA MET A 2 9.48 -13.79 16.83
C MET A 2 10.15 -12.46 16.44
N SER A 3 10.96 -12.47 15.39
CA SER A 3 11.54 -11.25 14.82
C SER A 3 10.45 -10.45 14.11
N LEU A 4 10.53 -9.12 14.20
CA LEU A 4 9.71 -8.19 13.43
C LEU A 4 10.54 -7.61 12.28
N ARG A 5 10.05 -7.78 11.07
CA ARG A 5 10.65 -7.24 9.85
C ARG A 5 9.72 -6.21 9.22
N GLU A 6 10.23 -5.00 8.98
CA GLU A 6 9.48 -3.98 8.24
C GLU A 6 9.72 -4.13 6.73
N LEU A 7 8.64 -4.06 5.95
CA LEU A 7 8.66 -4.17 4.49
C LEU A 7 8.00 -2.92 3.89
N LYS A 8 8.77 -2.11 3.17
CA LYS A 8 8.26 -0.93 2.45
C LYS A 8 7.73 -1.36 1.08
N VAL A 9 6.47 -1.04 0.79
CA VAL A 9 5.78 -1.40 -0.45
C VAL A 9 5.13 -0.16 -1.03
N CYS A 10 5.40 0.13 -2.30
CA CYS A 10 4.73 1.19 -3.02
C CYS A 10 3.98 0.59 -4.22
N LEU A 11 2.71 0.95 -4.38
CA LEU A 11 1.91 0.54 -5.52
C LEU A 11 1.97 1.61 -6.59
N LEU A 12 2.34 1.22 -7.80
CA LEU A 12 2.43 2.08 -8.99
C LEU A 12 1.54 1.53 -10.11
N GLY A 13 1.11 2.42 -11.00
CA GLY A 13 0.27 2.09 -12.16
C GLY A 13 -0.82 3.13 -12.40
N ASP A 14 -1.48 3.05 -13.54
CA ASP A 14 -2.45 4.05 -14.01
C ASP A 14 -3.66 4.20 -13.09
N THR A 15 -4.40 5.30 -13.26
CA THR A 15 -5.65 5.53 -12.51
C THR A 15 -6.67 4.46 -12.89
N GLY A 16 -7.35 3.88 -11.90
CA GLY A 16 -8.41 2.89 -12.12
C GLY A 16 -7.96 1.43 -12.25
N VAL A 17 -6.66 1.12 -12.27
CA VAL A 17 -6.16 -0.27 -12.39
C VAL A 17 -6.34 -1.13 -11.12
N GLY A 18 -6.90 -0.56 -10.04
CA GLY A 18 -7.24 -1.31 -8.82
C GLY A 18 -6.20 -1.31 -7.70
N LYS A 19 -5.19 -0.42 -7.73
CA LYS A 19 -4.16 -0.31 -6.67
C LYS A 19 -4.78 -0.21 -5.27
N SER A 20 -5.65 0.78 -5.07
CA SER A 20 -6.35 1.00 -3.80
C SER A 20 -7.21 -0.19 -3.40
N SER A 21 -7.91 -0.82 -4.35
CA SER A 21 -8.72 -2.01 -4.10
C SER A 21 -7.89 -3.18 -3.59
N ILE A 22 -6.67 -3.37 -4.12
CA ILE A 22 -5.73 -4.39 -3.63
C ILE A 22 -5.28 -4.08 -2.20
N VAL A 23 -4.95 -2.81 -1.90
CA VAL A 23 -4.54 -2.44 -0.54
C VAL A 23 -5.69 -2.63 0.46
N TRP A 24 -6.90 -2.18 0.14
CA TRP A 24 -8.07 -2.38 1.01
C TRP A 24 -8.40 -3.85 1.22
N ARG A 25 -8.34 -4.67 0.18
CA ARG A 25 -8.51 -6.13 0.31
C ARG A 25 -7.42 -6.73 1.21
N PHE A 26 -6.17 -6.34 1.04
CA PHE A 26 -5.08 -6.87 1.86
C PHE A 26 -5.20 -6.41 3.32
N VAL A 27 -5.50 -5.13 3.56
CA VAL A 27 -5.48 -4.54 4.91
C VAL A 27 -6.74 -4.89 5.70
N GLU A 28 -7.91 -4.69 5.10
CA GLU A 28 -9.23 -4.71 5.77
C GLU A 28 -10.12 -5.89 5.33
N ASP A 29 -9.65 -6.74 4.42
CA ASP A 29 -10.46 -7.81 3.80
C ASP A 29 -11.79 -7.30 3.22
N SER A 30 -11.78 -6.08 2.69
CA SER A 30 -12.95 -5.41 2.13
C SER A 30 -12.76 -5.04 0.66
N PHE A 31 -13.88 -4.79 -0.02
CA PHE A 31 -13.89 -4.30 -1.40
C PHE A 31 -15.08 -3.37 -1.60
N ASP A 32 -14.82 -2.18 -2.14
CA ASP A 32 -15.83 -1.22 -2.54
C ASP A 32 -15.76 -1.03 -4.06
N PRO A 33 -16.80 -1.41 -4.83
CA PRO A 33 -16.83 -1.20 -6.28
C PRO A 33 -16.87 0.28 -6.67
N ASN A 34 -17.22 1.17 -5.74
CA ASN A 34 -17.32 2.61 -5.96
C ASN A 34 -16.21 3.39 -5.26
N ILE A 35 -15.06 2.75 -5.00
CA ILE A 35 -13.93 3.41 -4.36
C ILE A 35 -13.51 4.67 -5.13
N ASN A 36 -13.38 5.78 -4.40
CA ASN A 36 -12.95 7.04 -4.99
C ASN A 36 -11.47 6.96 -5.42
N PRO A 37 -11.07 7.65 -6.51
CA PRO A 37 -9.67 7.73 -6.90
C PRO A 37 -8.77 8.27 -5.79
N THR A 38 -7.60 7.66 -5.60
CA THR A 38 -6.59 8.17 -4.66
C THR A 38 -6.11 9.54 -5.10
N ILE A 39 -6.07 10.48 -4.15
CA ILE A 39 -5.49 11.83 -4.34
C ILE A 39 -4.10 11.81 -3.71
N GLY A 40 -3.06 12.11 -4.49
CA GLY A 40 -1.67 12.11 -4.02
C GLY A 40 -1.19 10.69 -3.65
N ALA A 41 -0.96 10.43 -2.36
CA ALA A 41 -0.65 9.10 -1.86
C ALA A 41 -1.31 8.86 -0.50
N SER A 42 -1.73 7.62 -0.26
CA SER A 42 -2.24 7.15 1.04
C SER A 42 -1.25 6.18 1.67
N PHE A 43 -1.15 6.20 3.00
CA PHE A 43 -0.29 5.32 3.76
C PHE A 43 -1.11 4.38 4.64
N MET A 44 -0.81 3.08 4.54
CA MET A 44 -1.43 2.03 5.36
C MET A 44 -0.39 1.08 5.92
N THR A 45 -0.72 0.41 7.02
CA THR A 45 0.15 -0.63 7.59
C THR A 45 -0.63 -1.89 7.90
N LYS A 46 0.03 -3.04 7.76
CA LYS A 46 -0.51 -4.33 8.21
C LYS A 46 0.61 -5.23 8.70
N THR A 47 0.42 -5.80 9.88
CA THR A 47 1.32 -6.84 10.41
C THR A 47 0.73 -8.20 10.12
N VAL A 48 1.52 -9.09 9.52
CA VAL A 48 1.14 -10.48 9.27
C VAL A 48 2.19 -11.42 9.85
N GLN A 49 1.77 -12.60 10.29
CA GLN A 49 2.67 -13.68 10.66
C GLN A 49 2.85 -14.59 9.45
N TYR A 50 4.11 -14.82 9.06
CA TYR A 50 4.45 -15.73 7.96
C TYR A 50 5.77 -16.42 8.29
N GLN A 51 5.82 -17.75 8.16
CA GLN A 51 7.02 -18.56 8.42
C GLN A 51 7.68 -18.28 9.80
N ASN A 52 6.89 -18.18 10.87
CA ASN A 52 7.34 -17.85 12.24
C ASN A 52 8.02 -16.48 12.41
N GLU A 53 7.88 -15.58 11.44
CA GLU A 53 8.32 -14.19 11.53
C GLU A 53 7.11 -13.24 11.44
N LEU A 54 7.21 -12.09 12.11
CA LEU A 54 6.25 -11.00 11.98
C LEU A 54 6.73 -10.04 10.90
N HIS A 55 5.85 -9.73 9.96
CA HIS A 55 6.13 -8.83 8.85
C HIS A 55 5.19 -7.64 8.92
N LYS A 56 5.73 -6.45 9.14
CA LYS A 56 4.98 -5.19 9.10
C LYS A 56 5.15 -4.55 7.75
N PHE A 57 4.09 -4.61 6.95
CA PHE A 57 3.99 -3.91 5.68
C PHE A 57 3.74 -2.43 5.94
N LEU A 58 4.55 -1.58 5.31
CA LEU A 58 4.41 -0.14 5.23
C LEU A 58 4.04 0.15 3.77
N ILE A 59 2.78 0.46 3.50
CA ILE A 59 2.19 0.46 2.16
C ILE A 59 1.86 1.89 1.74
N TRP A 60 2.43 2.32 0.62
CA TRP A 60 2.10 3.57 -0.06
C TRP A 60 1.23 3.27 -1.28
N ASP A 61 -0.07 3.58 -1.19
CA ASP A 61 -0.99 3.59 -2.33
C ASP A 61 -0.90 4.95 -3.05
N THR A 62 -0.57 4.96 -4.33
CA THR A 62 -0.33 6.20 -5.07
C THR A 62 -1.48 6.52 -6.03
N ALA A 63 -1.73 7.81 -6.25
CA ALA A 63 -2.56 8.27 -7.35
C ALA A 63 -1.93 7.83 -8.67
N GLY A 64 -2.75 7.27 -9.56
CA GLY A 64 -2.30 6.84 -10.88
C GLY A 64 -2.18 7.97 -11.89
N GLN A 65 -1.92 9.20 -11.43
CA GLN A 65 -1.47 10.28 -12.30
C GLN A 65 0.04 10.37 -12.15
N GLU A 66 0.73 10.16 -13.26
CA GLU A 66 2.17 10.14 -13.58
C GLU A 66 3.10 11.22 -12.95
N ARG A 67 2.66 11.98 -11.95
CA ARG A 67 3.45 12.98 -11.23
C ARG A 67 4.02 12.47 -9.90
N VAL A 68 4.37 11.19 -9.81
CA VAL A 68 4.96 10.61 -8.58
C VAL A 68 6.49 10.51 -8.67
N ASN A 69 7.15 11.36 -9.46
CA ASN A 69 8.61 11.38 -9.55
C ASN A 69 9.29 12.11 -8.38
N SER A 70 8.55 12.84 -7.53
CA SER A 70 9.15 13.74 -6.53
C SER A 70 8.76 13.48 -5.08
N CYS A 71 7.65 12.78 -4.79
CA CYS A 71 7.19 12.62 -3.39
C CYS A 71 7.72 11.35 -2.71
N LEU A 72 7.92 10.25 -3.46
CA LEU A 72 8.29 8.96 -2.88
C LEU A 72 9.79 8.79 -2.65
N GLN A 73 10.64 9.52 -3.36
CA GLN A 73 12.09 9.29 -3.29
C GLN A 73 12.76 9.94 -2.06
N TYR A 74 12.08 10.86 -1.38
CA TYR A 74 12.60 11.56 -0.20
C TYR A 74 12.01 11.05 1.13
N ASP A 75 10.90 10.31 1.10
CA ASP A 75 10.20 9.80 2.29
C ASP A 75 10.16 8.24 2.39
N LEU A 76 10.68 7.51 1.39
CA LEU A 76 10.89 6.04 1.43
C LEU A 76 12.28 5.63 1.92
#